data_AF-A0A7J6N976-F1
#
_entry.id   AF-A0A7J6N976-F1
#
_cell.length_a   1.000
_cell.length_b   1.000
_cell.length_c   1.000
_cell.angle_alpha   90.00
_cell.angle_beta   90.00
_cell.angle_gamma   90.00
#
_symmetry.space_group_name_H-M   'P 1'
#
loop_
_entity.id
_entity.type
_entity.pdbx_description
1 polymer ?
#
loop_
_entity_poly.entity_id
_entity_poly.type
_entity_poly.pdbx_seq_one_letter_code
_entity_poly.pdbx_strand_id
1 'polypeptide(L)'
;DAPKYTVHNGHDKVEVFRADASVPEDVEGLTGFIFGCSFSWEDKLAEAGAPPRHMVQGKNVSMYRTNIPNKVAGPFGGVLVVTMRPYRLDQIPQVIQITSQYPLAHGRPVHIGDGRAIGVDISQPPHYGDAVGVHDDEVCVFWCCGVTSTVGAISGSPEFLVTHSPGHMLVLDITNDMLLGLGDFDELRP
;
A
#
# COMPACT_ATOMS: atom_id res chain seq x y z
N ASP A 1 -0.55 -2.15 18.79
CA ASP A 1 -2.03 -1.99 18.82
C ASP A 1 -2.74 -2.19 17.47
N ALA A 2 -2.09 -2.81 16.47
CA ALA A 2 -2.85 -3.39 15.37
C ALA A 2 -3.70 -4.57 15.87
N PRO A 3 -4.90 -4.82 15.29
CA PRO A 3 -5.77 -5.91 15.75
C PRO A 3 -5.22 -7.31 15.48
N LYS A 4 -4.33 -7.47 14.50
CA LYS A 4 -3.74 -8.75 14.10
C LYS A 4 -2.40 -8.54 13.39
N TYR A 5 -1.47 -9.47 13.61
CA TYR A 5 -0.11 -9.42 13.08
C TYR A 5 0.21 -10.71 12.32
N THR A 6 1.16 -10.60 11.42
CA THR A 6 1.87 -11.72 10.82
C THR A 6 3.29 -11.73 11.35
N VAL A 7 3.67 -12.82 12.01
CA VAL A 7 5.03 -13.08 12.50
C VAL A 7 5.75 -13.99 11.50
N HIS A 8 6.93 -13.56 11.08
CA HIS A 8 7.87 -14.30 10.26
C HIS A 8 9.08 -14.67 11.12
N ASN A 9 9.36 -15.96 11.26
CA ASN A 9 10.53 -16.48 11.97
C ASN A 9 11.26 -17.45 11.04
N GLY A 10 12.36 -16.99 10.43
CA GLY A 10 13.00 -17.68 9.32
C GLY A 10 12.01 -17.94 8.16
N HIS A 11 11.73 -19.21 7.89
CA HIS A 11 10.78 -19.63 6.83
C HIS A 11 9.33 -19.77 7.31
N ASP A 12 9.11 -19.79 8.62
CA ASP A 12 7.77 -19.96 9.18
C ASP A 12 7.01 -18.63 9.20
N LYS A 13 5.71 -18.71 8.91
CA LYS A 13 4.79 -17.58 8.96
C LYS A 13 3.53 -17.97 9.72
N VAL A 14 3.19 -17.19 10.74
CA VAL A 14 1.98 -17.39 11.55
C VAL A 14 1.25 -16.07 11.77
N GLU A 15 -0.08 -16.12 11.75
CA GLU A 15 -0.91 -14.98 12.14
C GLU A 15 -1.26 -15.04 13.63
N VAL A 16 -1.12 -13.92 14.32
CA VAL A 16 -1.30 -13.81 15.77
C VAL A 16 -2.07 -12.54 16.13
N PHE A 17 -2.79 -12.56 17.25
CA PHE A 17 -3.49 -11.37 17.77
C PHE A 17 -2.59 -10.50 18.66
N ARG A 18 -1.50 -11.08 19.19
CA ARG A 18 -0.54 -10.44 20.10
C ARG A 18 0.87 -10.72 19.60
N ALA A 19 1.50 -9.71 19.00
CA ALA A 19 2.85 -9.84 18.49
C ALA A 19 3.88 -10.04 19.61
N ASP A 20 3.72 -9.35 20.74
CA ASP A 20 4.60 -9.39 21.90
C ASP A 20 4.74 -10.81 22.48
N ALA A 21 3.64 -11.56 22.56
CA ALA A 21 3.66 -12.95 23.01
C ALA A 21 4.33 -13.93 22.03
N SER A 22 4.69 -13.45 20.84
CA SER A 22 5.27 -14.25 19.76
C SER A 22 6.72 -13.87 19.43
N VAL A 23 7.31 -12.93 20.18
CA VAL A 23 8.72 -12.55 20.04
C VAL A 23 9.57 -13.57 20.81
N PRO A 24 10.54 -14.24 20.16
CA PRO A 24 11.48 -15.13 20.83
C PRO A 24 12.30 -14.40 21.91
N GLU A 25 12.69 -15.11 22.97
CA GLU A 25 13.44 -14.52 24.10
C GLU A 25 14.82 -13.97 23.70
N ASP A 26 15.43 -14.52 22.65
CA ASP A 26 16.72 -14.12 22.10
C ASP A 26 16.64 -12.93 21.13
N VAL A 27 15.43 -12.45 20.81
CA VAL A 27 15.22 -11.27 19.97
C VAL A 27 15.16 -10.01 20.84
N GLU A 28 16.24 -9.25 20.84
CA GLU A 28 16.33 -7.94 21.49
C GLU A 28 16.37 -6.79 20.46
N GLY A 29 15.98 -5.58 20.87
CA GLY A 29 16.23 -4.37 20.08
C GLY A 29 15.36 -4.17 18.83
N LEU A 30 14.11 -4.65 18.85
CA LEU A 30 13.18 -4.45 17.73
C LEU A 30 12.99 -2.97 17.38
N THR A 31 13.04 -2.66 16.08
CA THR A 31 12.76 -1.32 15.54
C THR A 31 11.44 -1.34 14.79
N GLY A 32 10.52 -0.46 15.18
CA GLY A 32 9.21 -0.31 14.54
C GLY A 32 9.23 0.70 13.39
N PHE A 33 8.59 0.34 12.27
CA PHE A 33 8.36 1.24 11.14
C PHE A 33 6.86 1.37 10.89
N ILE A 34 6.38 2.60 10.78
CA ILE A 34 4.99 2.90 10.44
C ILE A 34 4.98 3.52 9.04
N PHE A 35 4.18 2.93 8.14
CA PHE A 35 4.01 3.40 6.78
C PHE A 35 2.57 3.92 6.60
N GLY A 36 2.40 4.96 5.78
CA GLY A 36 1.08 5.46 5.41
C GLY A 36 0.28 4.46 4.56
N CYS A 37 -1.04 4.64 4.53
CA CYS A 37 -1.99 3.79 3.82
C CYS A 37 -2.97 4.62 2.97
N SER A 38 -3.55 4.03 1.92
CA SER A 38 -4.39 4.76 0.94
C SER A 38 -5.71 5.24 1.51
N PHE A 39 -6.14 4.66 2.64
CA PHE A 39 -7.39 5.04 3.30
C PHE A 39 -7.46 6.54 3.65
N SER A 40 -6.33 7.26 3.63
CA SER A 40 -6.29 8.69 3.93
C SER A 40 -6.94 9.62 2.90
N TRP A 41 -6.99 9.27 1.61
CA TRP A 41 -7.60 10.12 0.58
C TRP A 41 -8.81 9.50 -0.11
N GLU A 42 -9.12 8.23 0.17
CA GLU A 42 -10.25 7.53 -0.46
C GLU A 42 -11.59 8.17 -0.12
N ASP A 43 -11.76 8.62 1.13
CA ASP A 43 -12.92 9.41 1.55
C ASP A 43 -13.01 10.74 0.81
N LYS A 44 -11.87 11.40 0.56
CA LYS A 44 -11.83 12.66 -0.20
C LYS A 44 -12.18 12.48 -1.66
N LEU A 45 -11.78 11.37 -2.27
CA LEU A 45 -12.25 11.03 -3.60
C LEU A 45 -13.74 10.71 -3.63
N ALA A 46 -14.26 10.03 -2.60
CA ALA A 46 -15.70 9.76 -2.49
C ALA A 46 -16.52 11.05 -2.32
N GLU A 47 -16.10 11.95 -1.42
CA GLU A 47 -16.68 13.29 -1.22
C GLU A 47 -16.68 14.11 -2.53
N ALA A 48 -15.64 13.95 -3.34
CA ALA A 48 -15.47 14.63 -4.63
C ALA A 48 -16.28 14.00 -5.79
N GLY A 49 -17.07 12.95 -5.53
CA GLY A 49 -17.86 12.26 -6.56
C GLY A 49 -17.07 11.24 -7.39
N ALA A 50 -15.89 10.84 -6.93
CA ALA A 50 -15.04 9.81 -7.55
C ALA A 50 -14.72 8.67 -6.56
N PRO A 51 -15.73 8.01 -5.95
CA PRO A 51 -15.48 6.97 -4.96
C PRO A 51 -14.68 5.81 -5.58
N PRO A 52 -13.62 5.32 -4.92
CA PRO A 52 -12.91 4.12 -5.36
C PRO A 52 -13.85 2.92 -5.57
N ARG A 53 -13.68 2.22 -6.69
CA ARG A 53 -14.54 1.08 -7.07
C ARG A 53 -14.65 0.00 -5.99
N HIS A 54 -13.55 -0.31 -5.30
CA HIS A 54 -13.54 -1.35 -4.27
C HIS A 54 -14.42 -0.96 -3.06
N MET A 55 -14.47 0.32 -2.67
CA MET A 55 -15.36 0.80 -1.61
C MET A 55 -16.82 0.61 -2.01
N VAL A 56 -17.17 1.00 -3.24
CA VAL A 56 -18.53 0.82 -3.79
C VAL A 56 -18.93 -0.66 -3.82
N GLN A 57 -17.97 -1.56 -4.03
CA GLN A 57 -18.19 -3.01 -4.07
C GLN A 57 -18.03 -3.72 -2.73
N GLY A 58 -17.67 -3.03 -1.64
CA GLY A 58 -17.37 -3.65 -0.34
C GLY A 58 -16.21 -4.65 -0.39
N LYS A 59 -15.18 -4.36 -1.18
CA LYS A 59 -14.03 -5.22 -1.45
C LYS A 59 -12.73 -4.62 -0.93
N ASN A 60 -11.73 -5.44 -0.67
CA ASN A 60 -10.37 -4.96 -0.46
C ASN A 60 -9.78 -4.47 -1.79
N VAL A 61 -9.01 -3.39 -1.74
CA VAL A 61 -8.37 -2.82 -2.93
C VAL A 61 -7.47 -3.86 -3.62
N SER A 62 -7.53 -3.91 -4.96
CA SER A 62 -6.70 -4.81 -5.75
C SER A 62 -5.23 -4.36 -5.71
N MET A 63 -4.33 -5.27 -5.33
CA MET A 63 -2.89 -5.00 -5.27
C MET A 63 -2.11 -5.97 -6.17
N TYR A 64 -1.17 -5.42 -6.95
CA TYR A 64 -0.40 -6.17 -7.93
C TYR A 64 1.10 -5.94 -7.73
N ARG A 65 1.89 -6.99 -7.86
CA ARG A 65 3.34 -6.89 -8.04
C ARG A 65 3.62 -6.41 -9.46
N THR A 66 4.50 -5.43 -9.57
CA THR A 66 4.95 -4.90 -10.87
C THR A 66 6.23 -5.61 -11.32
N ASN A 67 6.68 -5.30 -12.54
CA ASN A 67 8.04 -5.63 -13.01
C ASN A 67 9.08 -4.55 -12.67
N ILE A 68 8.71 -3.53 -11.87
CA ILE A 68 9.60 -2.42 -11.51
C ILE A 68 10.38 -2.81 -10.24
N PRO A 69 11.72 -2.94 -10.31
CA PRO A 69 12.52 -3.25 -9.14
C PRO A 69 12.58 -2.06 -8.17
N ASN A 70 12.55 -2.35 -6.87
CA ASN A 70 12.82 -1.35 -5.85
C ASN A 70 14.30 -0.93 -5.90
N LYS A 71 14.60 0.29 -5.48
CA LYS A 71 15.99 0.68 -5.19
C LYS A 71 16.52 -0.18 -4.04
N VAL A 72 17.63 -0.87 -4.28
CA VAL A 72 18.25 -1.76 -3.28
C VAL A 72 18.90 -0.93 -2.16
N ALA A 73 18.71 -1.38 -0.92
CA ALA A 73 19.37 -0.85 0.27
C ALA A 73 19.87 -2.01 1.14
N GLY A 74 21.18 -2.27 1.12
CA GLY A 74 21.74 -3.44 1.80
C GLY A 74 21.10 -4.75 1.28
N PRO A 75 20.59 -5.63 2.15
CA PRO A 75 19.93 -6.87 1.73
C PRO A 75 18.50 -6.64 1.21
N PHE A 76 17.93 -5.45 1.40
CA PHE A 76 16.53 -5.16 1.05
C PHE A 76 16.38 -4.72 -0.40
N GLY A 77 15.47 -5.36 -1.12
CA GLY A 77 15.15 -5.06 -2.52
C GLY A 77 13.70 -5.41 -2.88
N GLY A 78 13.52 -6.34 -3.82
CA GLY A 78 12.21 -6.76 -4.31
C GLY A 78 11.64 -5.85 -5.40
N VAL A 79 10.32 -5.87 -5.55
CA VAL A 79 9.60 -5.14 -6.60
C VAL A 79 8.58 -4.20 -6.00
N LEU A 80 8.25 -3.14 -6.74
CA LEU A 80 7.17 -2.24 -6.41
C LEU A 80 5.84 -3.00 -6.44
N VAL A 81 5.04 -2.84 -5.39
CA VAL A 81 3.65 -3.27 -5.35
C VAL A 81 2.76 -2.06 -5.53
N VAL A 82 1.76 -2.15 -6.39
CA VAL A 82 0.80 -1.08 -6.65
C VAL A 82 -0.62 -1.49 -6.27
N THR A 83 -1.41 -0.53 -5.83
CA THR A 83 -2.87 -0.63 -5.79
C THR A 83 -3.46 -0.14 -7.12
N MET A 84 -4.57 -0.71 -7.57
CA MET A 84 -5.27 -0.29 -8.79
C MET A 84 -6.69 0.16 -8.47
N ARG A 85 -7.11 1.30 -9.04
CA ARG A 85 -8.50 1.78 -9.02
C ARG A 85 -8.87 2.28 -10.41
N PRO A 86 -10.03 1.88 -10.98
CA PRO A 86 -10.49 2.39 -12.26
C PRO A 86 -11.22 3.72 -12.10
N TYR A 87 -11.01 4.64 -13.06
CA TYR A 87 -11.67 5.95 -13.13
C TYR A 87 -11.99 6.32 -14.57
N ARG A 88 -13.07 7.09 -14.77
CA ARG A 88 -13.36 7.69 -16.08
C ARG A 88 -12.29 8.72 -16.45
N LEU A 89 -12.01 8.87 -17.74
CA LEU A 89 -10.97 9.79 -18.24
C LEU A 89 -11.13 11.24 -17.75
N ASP A 90 -12.37 11.72 -17.64
CA ASP A 90 -12.69 13.07 -17.18
C ASP A 90 -12.49 13.27 -15.67
N GLN A 91 -12.47 12.19 -14.88
CA GLN A 91 -12.21 12.24 -13.43
C GLN A 91 -10.71 12.26 -13.09
N ILE A 92 -9.85 11.77 -13.99
CA ILE A 92 -8.41 11.60 -13.73
C ILE A 92 -7.73 12.89 -13.25
N PRO A 93 -7.94 14.08 -13.85
CA PRO A 93 -7.30 15.31 -13.38
C PRO A 93 -7.62 15.61 -11.91
N GLN A 94 -8.88 15.44 -11.50
CA GLN A 94 -9.32 15.67 -10.13
C GLN A 94 -8.75 14.61 -9.17
N VAL A 95 -8.73 13.34 -9.60
CA VAL A 95 -8.15 12.23 -8.82
C VAL A 95 -6.67 12.49 -8.55
N ILE A 96 -5.90 12.91 -9.56
CA ILE A 96 -4.49 13.28 -9.40
C ILE A 96 -4.37 14.47 -8.44
N GLN A 97 -5.17 15.52 -8.63
CA GLN A 97 -5.10 16.72 -7.81
C GLN A 97 -5.33 16.41 -6.33
N ILE A 98 -6.35 15.61 -6.01
CA ILE A 98 -6.68 15.24 -4.62
C ILE A 98 -5.59 14.35 -4.04
N THR A 99 -5.24 13.24 -4.71
CA THR A 99 -4.28 12.27 -4.16
C THR A 99 -2.87 12.84 -4.01
N SER A 100 -2.48 13.80 -4.85
CA SER A 100 -1.17 14.46 -4.77
C SER A 100 -0.99 15.33 -3.51
N GLN A 101 -2.06 15.70 -2.81
CA GLN A 101 -1.98 16.48 -1.57
C GLN A 101 -1.54 15.64 -0.35
N TYR A 102 -1.42 14.32 -0.52
CA TYR A 102 -1.13 13.37 0.55
C TYR A 102 0.15 12.55 0.26
N PRO A 103 1.33 13.18 0.15
CA PRO A 103 2.58 12.49 -0.21
C PRO A 103 2.99 11.41 0.80
N LEU A 104 2.57 11.53 2.07
CA LEU A 104 2.80 10.50 3.09
C LEU A 104 1.82 9.32 3.03
N ALA A 105 0.77 9.41 2.20
CA ALA A 105 -0.27 8.39 2.04
C ALA A 105 -0.50 8.08 0.56
N HIS A 106 0.39 7.29 -0.04
CA HIS A 106 0.48 6.93 -1.47
C HIS A 106 0.85 8.09 -2.41
N GLY A 107 0.36 9.31 -2.17
CA GLY A 107 0.63 10.47 -3.00
C GLY A 107 0.05 10.37 -4.40
N ARG A 108 0.76 10.98 -5.37
CA ARG A 108 0.36 10.96 -6.78
C ARG A 108 0.37 9.53 -7.38
N PRO A 109 -0.46 9.23 -8.39
CA PRO A 109 -0.36 7.96 -9.12
C PRO A 109 1.04 7.76 -9.70
N VAL A 110 1.50 6.51 -9.69
CA VAL A 110 2.78 6.12 -10.33
C VAL A 110 2.60 5.63 -11.75
N HIS A 111 1.38 5.24 -12.14
CA HIS A 111 1.05 4.84 -13.49
C HIS A 111 -0.44 5.05 -13.78
N ILE A 112 -0.77 5.38 -15.03
CA ILE A 112 -2.14 5.57 -15.51
C ILE A 112 -2.24 4.89 -16.89
N GLY A 113 -3.28 4.09 -17.10
CA GLY A 113 -3.56 3.42 -18.37
C GLY A 113 -3.28 1.92 -18.34
N ASP A 114 -2.64 1.39 -19.38
CA ASP A 114 -2.40 -0.06 -19.53
C ASP A 114 -1.39 -0.56 -18.49
N GLY A 115 -1.86 -1.40 -17.55
CA GLY A 115 -1.03 -1.98 -16.50
C GLY A 115 0.12 -2.84 -17.03
N ARG A 116 0.04 -3.37 -18.26
CA ARG A 116 1.09 -4.20 -18.84
C ARG A 116 2.43 -3.46 -18.98
N ALA A 117 2.39 -2.13 -19.11
CA ALA A 117 3.59 -1.30 -19.12
C ALA A 117 4.41 -1.40 -17.82
N ILE A 118 3.76 -1.72 -16.71
CA ILE A 118 4.38 -1.95 -15.39
C ILE A 118 4.32 -3.43 -14.98
N GLY A 119 4.11 -4.33 -15.94
CA GLY A 119 4.04 -5.78 -15.70
C GLY A 119 2.78 -6.25 -14.99
N VAL A 120 1.72 -5.45 -14.95
CA VAL A 120 0.44 -5.78 -14.31
C VAL A 120 -0.59 -6.18 -15.35
N ASP A 121 -1.02 -7.44 -15.31
CA ASP A 121 -2.18 -7.93 -16.07
C ASP A 121 -3.41 -7.97 -15.16
N ILE A 122 -4.32 -7.01 -15.35
CA ILE A 122 -5.55 -6.90 -14.55
C ILE A 122 -6.58 -8.00 -14.84
N SER A 123 -6.39 -8.80 -15.90
CA SER A 123 -7.23 -9.97 -16.18
C SER A 123 -6.89 -11.15 -15.26
N GLN A 124 -5.72 -11.14 -14.64
CA GLN A 124 -5.32 -12.11 -13.63
C GLN A 124 -5.79 -11.68 -12.23
N PRO A 125 -6.02 -12.63 -11.31
CA PRO A 125 -6.30 -12.30 -9.93
C PRO A 125 -5.20 -11.41 -9.32
N PRO A 126 -5.57 -10.41 -8.49
CA PRO A 126 -4.57 -9.60 -7.80
C PRO A 126 -3.73 -10.47 -6.85
N HIS A 127 -2.50 -10.04 -6.61
CA HIS A 127 -1.60 -10.74 -5.68
C HIS A 127 -2.08 -10.59 -4.23
N TYR A 128 -2.77 -9.48 -3.92
CA TYR A 128 -3.40 -9.23 -2.63
C TYR A 128 -4.71 -8.44 -2.83
N GLY A 129 -5.65 -8.63 -1.89
CA GLY A 129 -6.97 -8.01 -1.96
C GLY A 129 -7.87 -8.70 -2.98
N ASP A 130 -8.90 -7.97 -3.44
CA ASP A 130 -9.95 -8.54 -4.29
C ASP A 130 -9.96 -7.88 -5.67
N ALA A 131 -10.33 -8.62 -6.71
CA ALA A 131 -10.49 -8.07 -8.05
C ALA A 131 -11.73 -7.17 -8.13
N VAL A 132 -11.61 -6.02 -8.80
CA VAL A 132 -12.71 -5.09 -9.09
C VAL A 132 -13.01 -5.05 -10.59
N GLY A 133 -14.26 -4.75 -10.94
CA GLY A 133 -14.64 -4.54 -12.34
C GLY A 133 -14.12 -3.20 -12.87
N VAL A 134 -13.72 -3.20 -14.14
CA VAL A 134 -13.32 -2.01 -14.90
C VAL A 134 -14.27 -1.90 -16.09
N HIS A 135 -14.93 -0.76 -16.25
CA HIS A 135 -15.86 -0.51 -17.35
C HIS A 135 -15.13 0.01 -18.59
N ASP A 136 -15.78 -0.10 -19.75
CA ASP A 136 -15.20 0.27 -21.05
C ASP A 136 -14.80 1.76 -21.15
N ASP A 137 -15.42 2.64 -20.38
CA ASP A 137 -15.13 4.08 -20.32
C ASP A 137 -14.14 4.47 -19.20
N GLU A 138 -13.58 3.48 -18.50
CA GLU A 138 -12.64 3.66 -17.40
C GLU A 138 -11.21 3.30 -17.78
N VAL A 139 -10.27 3.92 -17.07
CA VAL A 139 -8.84 3.63 -17.15
C VAL A 139 -8.34 3.23 -15.78
N CYS A 140 -7.40 2.29 -15.74
CA CYS A 140 -6.75 1.90 -14.51
C CYS A 140 -5.74 2.96 -14.06
N VAL A 141 -5.84 3.36 -12.80
CA VAL A 141 -4.88 4.25 -12.15
C VAL A 141 -4.19 3.49 -11.02
N PHE A 142 -2.88 3.61 -10.93
CA PHE A 142 -2.04 2.82 -10.04
C PHE A 142 -1.25 3.70 -9.07
N TRP A 143 -1.23 3.31 -7.79
CA TRP A 143 -0.48 3.98 -6.73
C TRP A 143 0.45 3.00 -6.00
N CYS A 144 1.64 3.45 -5.58
CA CYS A 144 2.54 2.71 -4.70
C CYS A 144 1.80 2.16 -3.49
N CYS A 145 1.97 0.90 -3.12
CA CYS A 145 1.32 0.28 -1.98
C CYS A 145 2.31 0.07 -0.82
N GLY A 146 1.85 0.24 0.42
CA GLY A 146 2.62 -0.09 1.63
C GLY A 146 3.09 -1.55 1.68
N VAL A 147 2.42 -2.48 0.99
CA VAL A 147 2.89 -3.88 0.85
C VAL A 147 4.27 -3.98 0.19
N THR A 148 4.71 -2.93 -0.53
CA THR A 148 6.08 -2.84 -1.05
C THR A 148 7.13 -2.94 0.06
N SER A 149 6.88 -2.35 1.24
CA SER A 149 7.81 -2.45 2.37
C SER A 149 7.87 -3.87 2.92
N THR A 150 6.73 -4.58 2.99
CA THR A 150 6.69 -6.01 3.35
C THR A 150 7.47 -6.87 2.35
N VAL A 151 7.30 -6.63 1.04
CA VAL A 151 8.06 -7.33 0.00
C VAL A 151 9.56 -7.05 0.13
N GLY A 152 9.94 -5.79 0.37
CA GLY A 152 11.33 -5.39 0.58
C GLY A 152 11.94 -6.02 1.83
N ALA A 153 11.21 -6.00 2.95
CA ALA A 153 11.65 -6.62 4.20
C ALA A 153 11.87 -8.12 4.03
N ILE A 154 10.89 -8.84 3.46
CA ILE A 154 10.99 -10.29 3.21
C ILE A 154 12.16 -10.63 2.28
N SER A 155 12.44 -9.78 1.27
CA SER A 155 13.56 -10.02 0.34
C SER A 155 14.92 -10.03 1.03
N GLY A 156 15.07 -9.31 2.15
CA GLY A 156 16.27 -9.32 2.97
C GLY A 156 16.46 -10.59 3.80
N SER A 157 15.49 -11.53 3.77
CA SER A 157 15.48 -12.77 4.55
C SER A 157 15.81 -12.55 6.04
N PRO A 158 15.06 -11.67 6.74
CA PRO A 158 15.34 -11.38 8.13
C PRO A 158 15.13 -12.64 8.99
N GLU A 159 15.94 -12.78 10.04
CA GLU A 159 15.76 -13.86 11.02
C GLU A 159 14.39 -13.75 11.69
N PHE A 160 13.96 -12.52 11.98
CA PHE A 160 12.66 -12.23 12.58
C PHE A 160 12.04 -10.95 12.00
N LEU A 161 10.75 -11.01 11.65
CA LEU A 161 9.98 -9.87 11.16
C LEU A 161 8.53 -9.95 11.63
N VAL A 162 8.01 -8.83 12.11
CA VAL A 162 6.58 -8.68 12.41
C VAL A 162 5.96 -7.66 11.48
N THR A 163 4.85 -8.00 10.86
CA THR A 163 4.02 -7.08 10.08
C THR A 163 2.58 -7.10 10.60
N HIS A 164 1.77 -6.10 10.23
CA HIS A 164 0.32 -6.21 10.44
C HIS A 164 -0.25 -7.23 9.45
N SER A 165 -1.30 -7.96 9.84
CA SER A 165 -2.04 -8.76 8.88
C SER A 165 -2.81 -7.86 7.91
N PRO A 166 -2.95 -8.22 6.62
CA PRO A 166 -3.74 -7.44 5.67
C PRO A 166 -5.13 -7.08 6.21
N GLY A 167 -5.54 -5.82 6.05
CA GLY A 167 -6.82 -5.31 6.56
C GLY A 167 -6.86 -5.01 8.07
N HIS A 168 -5.78 -5.28 8.82
CA HIS A 168 -5.69 -5.07 10.26
C HIS A 168 -4.63 -4.00 10.58
N MET A 169 -4.76 -2.82 9.98
CA MET A 169 -3.80 -1.73 10.13
C MET A 169 -3.81 -1.14 11.54
N LEU A 170 -2.71 -0.47 11.89
CA LEU A 170 -2.64 0.39 13.08
C LEU A 170 -3.37 1.70 12.79
N VAL A 171 -4.34 2.06 13.63
CA VAL A 171 -5.04 3.35 13.58
C VAL A 171 -4.33 4.30 14.54
N LEU A 172 -4.02 5.51 14.07
CA LEU A 172 -3.33 6.55 14.84
C LEU A 172 -4.26 7.73 15.08
N ASP A 173 -3.93 8.56 16.08
CA ASP A 173 -4.58 9.85 16.33
C ASP A 173 -4.15 10.96 15.36
N ILE A 174 -3.53 10.58 14.23
CA ILE A 174 -3.15 11.50 13.14
C ILE A 174 -4.30 11.55 12.15
N THR A 175 -4.88 12.74 11.97
CA THR A 175 -5.99 12.93 11.02
C THR A 175 -5.47 13.12 9.59
N ASN A 176 -6.33 12.85 8.60
CA ASN A 176 -5.99 13.10 7.20
C ASN A 176 -5.66 14.58 6.93
N ASP A 177 -6.33 15.50 7.62
CA ASP A 177 -6.06 16.94 7.50
C ASP A 177 -4.65 17.31 8.00
N MET A 178 -4.13 16.60 9.00
CA MET A 178 -2.75 16.78 9.47
C MET A 178 -1.71 16.30 8.44
N LEU A 179 -2.11 15.47 7.47
CA LEU A 179 -1.23 15.00 6.39
C LEU A 179 -1.17 15.98 5.21
N LEU A 180 -2.11 16.94 5.13
CA LEU A 180 -2.16 17.92 4.04
C LEU A 180 -0.94 18.84 4.08
N GLY A 181 -0.27 18.99 2.94
CA GLY A 181 0.80 19.97 2.79
C GLY A 181 2.09 19.64 3.56
N LEU A 182 2.19 18.46 4.18
CA LEU A 182 3.50 17.90 4.53
C LEU A 182 4.24 17.71 3.20
N GLY A 183 5.35 18.43 3.00
CA GLY A 183 6.04 18.55 1.71
C GLY A 183 6.48 17.23 1.07
N ASP A 184 6.93 17.29 -0.18
CA ASP A 184 7.49 16.13 -0.88
C ASP A 184 8.73 15.64 -0.11
N PHE A 185 8.93 14.32 0.00
CA PHE A 185 10.03 13.71 0.78
C PHE A 185 11.44 14.20 0.37
N ASP A 186 11.58 14.83 -0.79
CA ASP A 186 12.84 15.42 -1.23
C ASP A 186 13.28 16.63 -0.37
N GLU A 187 12.38 17.28 0.35
CA GLU A 187 12.71 18.34 1.32
C GLU A 187 13.05 17.80 2.73
N LEU A 188 12.82 16.51 3.00
CA LEU A 188 13.08 15.85 4.28
C LEU A 188 14.36 15.00 4.28
N ARG A 189 15.15 15.04 3.20
CA ARG A 189 16.50 14.46 3.22
C ARG A 189 17.45 15.47 3.90
N PRO A 190 18.19 15.06 4.95
CA PRO A 190 19.34 15.86 5.42
C PRO A 190 20.42 15.98 4.33
#